data_AF-A0A844FDP5-F1
#
_entry.id   AF-A0A844FDP5-F1
#
_cell.length_a   1.000
_cell.length_b   1.000
_cell.length_c   1.000
_cell.angle_alpha   90.00
_cell.angle_beta   90.00
_cell.angle_gamma   90.00
#
_symmetry.space_group_name_H-M   'P 1'
#
loop_
_entity.id
_entity.type
_entity.pdbx_description
1 polymer ?
#
loop_
_entity_poly.entity_id
_entity_poly.type
_entity_poly.pdbx_seq_one_letter_code
_entity_poly.pdbx_strand_id
1 'polypeptide(L)' 'MMTGWQTIGDSKYYLYGSGAMAVGRAQVDGVEYDFGTDGRCRE' A
#
# COMPACT_ATOMS: atom_id res chain seq x y z
N MET A 1 -15.58 2.78 -2.02
CA MET A 1 -14.56 1.74 -1.74
C MET A 1 -13.22 2.44 -1.80
N MET A 2 -12.36 2.33 -0.78
CA MET A 2 -11.04 2.99 -0.80
C MET A 2 -10.07 2.10 -1.57
N THR A 3 -9.54 2.60 -2.67
CA THR A 3 -8.58 1.91 -3.53
C THR A 3 -7.48 2.89 -3.94
N GLY A 4 -6.36 2.36 -4.42
CA GLY A 4 -5.17 3.13 -4.76
C GLY A 4 -4.36 3.57 -3.54
N TRP A 5 -3.49 4.55 -3.75
CA TRP A 5 -2.65 5.13 -2.71
C TRP A 5 -3.48 5.96 -1.73
N GLN A 6 -3.30 5.67 -0.45
CA GLN A 6 -3.91 6.40 0.65
C GLN A 6 -2.81 6.92 1.55
N THR A 7 -2.87 8.20 1.90
CA THR A 7 -1.94 8.81 2.85
C THR A 7 -2.72 9.11 4.13
N ILE A 8 -2.32 8.51 5.24
CA ILE A 8 -2.97 8.66 6.55
C ILE A 8 -1.89 9.16 7.52
N GLY A 9 -1.98 10.43 7.90
CA GLY A 9 -0.90 11.13 8.60
C GLY A 9 0.36 11.16 7.72
N ASP A 10 1.48 10.75 8.28
CA ASP A 10 2.78 10.66 7.59
C ASP A 10 3.02 9.29 6.93
N SER A 11 2.03 8.40 6.93
CA SER A 11 2.17 7.04 6.41
C SER A 11 1.40 6.83 5.11
N LYS A 12 2.05 6.23 4.12
CA LYS A 12 1.42 5.80 2.86
C LYS A 12 0.96 4.35 2.96
N TYR A 13 -0.19 4.07 2.36
CA TYR A 13 -0.82 2.76 2.26
C TYR A 13 -1.28 2.58 0.82
N TYR A 14 -1.37 1.33 0.37
CA TYR A 14 -1.95 1.03 -0.93
C TYR A 14 -3.09 0.03 -0.77
N LEU A 15 -4.24 0.34 -1.35
CA LEU A 15 -5.38 -0.59 -1.41
C LEU A 15 -5.59 -1.05 -2.84
N TYR A 16 -5.60 -2.36 -3.05
CA TYR A 16 -5.92 -2.96 -4.34
C TYR A 16 -7.38 -2.67 -4.74
N GLY A 17 -7.71 -2.90 -6.02
CA GLY A 17 -9.09 -2.75 -6.53
C GLY A 17 -10.13 -3.58 -5.76
N SER A 18 -9.71 -4.67 -5.12
CA SER A 18 -10.54 -5.51 -4.25
C SER A 18 -10.80 -4.92 -2.86
N GLY A 19 -10.18 -3.80 -2.50
CA GLY A 19 -10.19 -3.22 -1.14
C GLY A 19 -9.22 -3.89 -0.16
N ALA A 20 -8.39 -4.83 -0.63
CA ALA A 20 -7.32 -5.42 0.18
C ALA A 20 -6.14 -4.45 0.31
N MET A 21 -5.57 -4.34 1.49
CA MET A 21 -4.38 -3.52 1.74
C MET A 21 -3.10 -4.27 1.33
N ALA A 22 -2.16 -3.58 0.70
CA ALA A 22 -0.84 -4.12 0.40
C ALA A 22 -0.03 -4.28 1.68
N VAL A 23 0.60 -5.46 1.83
CA VAL A 23 1.48 -5.84 2.95
C VAL A 23 2.64 -6.65 2.39
N GLY A 24 3.81 -6.54 3.02
CA GLY A 24 5.05 -7.13 2.49
C GLY A 24 5.48 -6.49 1.18
N ARG A 25 6.28 -7.22 0.39
CA ARG A 25 6.62 -6.78 -0.97
C ARG A 25 5.42 -6.84 -1.89
N ALA A 26 5.09 -5.69 -2.47
CA ALA A 26 4.02 -5.56 -3.44
C ALA A 26 4.50 -4.76 -4.64
N GLN A 27 4.14 -5.23 -5.84
CA GLN A 27 4.33 -4.47 -7.06
C GLN A 27 3.10 -3.60 -7.32
N VAL A 28 3.30 -2.29 -7.41
CA VAL A 28 2.27 -1.30 -7.73
C VAL A 28 2.72 -0.56 -8.99
N ASP A 29 1.93 -0.62 -10.07
CA ASP A 29 2.25 0.01 -11.36
C ASP A 29 3.65 -0.34 -11.91
N GLY A 30 4.12 -1.58 -11.68
CA GLY A 30 5.44 -2.04 -12.13
C GLY A 30 6.61 -1.62 -11.22
N VAL A 31 6.34 -0.88 -10.14
CA VAL A 31 7.33 -0.50 -9.13
C VAL A 31 7.16 -1.39 -7.90
N GLU A 32 8.26 -1.93 -7.39
CA GLU A 32 8.26 -2.77 -6.18
C GLU A 32 8.31 -1.87 -4.94
N TYR A 33 7.36 -2.06 -4.03
CA TYR A 33 7.28 -1.34 -2.76
C TYR A 33 7.31 -2.34 -1.61
N ASP A 34 7.95 -1.96 -0.51
CA ASP A 34 7.89 -2.72 0.74
C ASP A 34 6.83 -2.13 1.65
N PHE A 35 5.84 -2.94 2.01
CA PHE A 35 4.84 -2.57 2.99
C PHE A 35 5.09 -3.36 4.28
N GLY A 36 5.00 -2.68 5.42
CA GLY A 36 4.99 -3.34 6.72
C GLY A 36 3.81 -4.30 6.88
N THR A 37 3.86 -5.13 7.91
CA THR A 37 2.71 -5.98 8.30
C THR A 37 1.48 -5.16 8.70
N ASP A 38 1.70 -3.90 9.08
CA ASP A 38 0.68 -2.90 9.34
C ASP A 38 0.21 -2.14 8.08
N GLY A 39 0.73 -2.48 6.90
CA GLY A 39 0.35 -1.92 5.60
C GLY A 39 0.97 -0.57 5.26
N ARG A 40 1.84 -0.04 6.13
CA ARG A 40 2.60 1.18 5.87
C ARG A 40 3.68 0.91 4.84
N CYS A 41 3.71 1.71 3.79
CA CYS A 41 4.80 1.76 2.83
C CYS A 41 6.07 2.22 3.55
N ARG A 42 7.09 1.36 3.53
CA ARG A 42 8.45 1.63 3.94
C ARG A 42 9.20 1.84 2.63
N GLU A 43 9.33 3.09 2.23
CA GLU A 43 10.10 3.49 1.06
C GLU A 43 11.55 2.98 1.10
#